data_AF-A0A2S2P8M4-F1
#
_entry.id   AF-A0A2S2P8M4-F1
#
_cell.length_a   1.000
_cell.length_b   1.000
_cell.length_c   1.000
_cell.angle_alpha   90.00
_cell.angle_beta   90.00
_cell.angle_gamma   90.00
#
_symmetry.space_group_name_H-M   'P 1'
#
loop_
_entity.id
_entity.type
_entity.pdbx_description
1 polymer ?
#
loop_
_entity_poly.entity_id
_entity_poly.type
_entity_poly.pdbx_seq_one_letter_code
_entity_poly.pdbx_strand_id
1 'polypeptide(L)'
;MIGQTFGKVIRDFLDAYEPLKEYLEIYETSEDGRRVYNDCLEVTNKYFPQYLIELKGMATGADVPFHKLFLIHLDDILISNIRHASADTSTGCSTLMVNIPCKGQFIGHNEDALSATINHFYIVSAHIKPKGEEGGGVFPVREEKWEAMTYAGSLPGYASGYNFHGLVFTINTIFAKKLNNKKI
;
A
#
# COMPACT_ATOMS: atom_id res chain seq x y z
N MET A 1 -13.43 7.74 -10.14
CA MET A 1 -12.18 7.62 -9.34
C MET A 1 -12.14 6.23 -8.71
N ILE A 2 -10.96 5.69 -8.34
CA ILE A 2 -10.79 4.29 -7.87
C ILE A 2 -11.86 3.87 -6.86
N GLY A 3 -12.06 4.66 -5.81
CA GLY A 3 -13.06 4.38 -4.77
C GLY A 3 -14.49 4.24 -5.30
N GLN A 4 -14.89 5.05 -6.27
CA GLN A 4 -16.23 4.96 -6.88
C GLN A 4 -16.37 3.74 -7.79
N THR A 5 -15.32 3.45 -8.57
CA THR A 5 -15.33 2.35 -9.55
C THR A 5 -15.27 0.99 -8.86
N PHE A 6 -14.42 0.86 -7.84
CA PHE A 6 -14.14 -0.41 -7.14
C PHE A 6 -14.72 -0.44 -5.73
N GLY A 7 -15.60 0.50 -5.36
CA GLY A 7 -16.06 0.68 -3.98
C GLY A 7 -16.67 -0.56 -3.35
N LYS A 8 -17.40 -1.37 -4.13
CA LYS A 8 -17.90 -2.66 -3.65
C LYS A 8 -16.75 -3.62 -3.30
N VAL A 9 -15.79 -3.78 -4.21
CA VAL A 9 -14.62 -4.67 -4.01
C VAL A 9 -13.78 -4.21 -2.82
N ILE A 10 -13.64 -2.89 -2.63
CA ILE A 10 -12.93 -2.31 -1.48
C ILE A 10 -13.65 -2.64 -0.18
N ARG A 11 -14.98 -2.44 -0.12
CA ARG A 11 -15.77 -2.78 1.08
C ARG A 11 -15.72 -4.27 1.40
N ASP A 12 -15.97 -5.11 0.39
CA ASP A 12 -15.93 -6.57 0.53
C ASP A 12 -14.56 -7.04 1.05
N PHE A 13 -13.46 -6.45 0.56
CA PHE A 13 -12.12 -6.75 1.04
C PHE A 13 -11.92 -6.33 2.49
N LEU A 14 -12.29 -5.10 2.86
CA LEU A 14 -12.13 -4.63 4.25
C LEU A 14 -12.93 -5.47 5.25
N ASP A 15 -14.08 -6.02 4.83
CA ASP A 15 -14.89 -6.91 5.66
C ASP A 15 -14.26 -8.31 5.79
N ALA A 16 -13.60 -8.80 4.74
CA ALA A 16 -12.96 -10.12 4.70
C ALA A 16 -11.51 -10.14 5.23
N TYR A 17 -10.83 -9.00 5.27
CA TYR A 17 -9.42 -8.89 5.62
C TYR A 17 -9.22 -8.96 7.14
N GLU A 18 -9.03 -10.17 7.65
CA GLU A 18 -8.87 -10.46 9.09
C GLU A 18 -7.85 -9.58 9.83
N PRO A 19 -6.65 -9.29 9.29
CA PRO A 19 -5.68 -8.44 9.99
C PRO A 19 -6.20 -7.03 10.32
N LEU A 20 -7.14 -6.49 9.54
CA LEU A 20 -7.71 -5.17 9.85
C LEU A 20 -8.44 -5.13 11.19
N LYS A 21 -9.02 -6.25 11.64
CA LYS A 21 -9.71 -6.30 12.95
C LYS A 21 -8.72 -6.05 14.08
N GLU A 22 -7.55 -6.68 14.00
CA GLU A 22 -6.45 -6.47 14.95
C GLU A 22 -5.90 -5.04 14.87
N TYR A 23 -5.73 -4.49 13.67
CA TYR A 23 -5.23 -3.13 13.50
C TYR A 23 -6.19 -2.10 14.10
N LEU A 24 -7.51 -2.31 13.94
CA LEU A 24 -8.55 -1.49 14.55
C LEU A 24 -8.55 -1.62 16.08
N GLU A 25 -8.45 -2.83 16.61
CA GLU A 25 -8.38 -3.05 18.06
C GLU A 25 -7.17 -2.32 18.67
N ILE A 26 -5.99 -2.44 18.06
CA ILE A 26 -4.77 -1.74 18.50
C ILE A 26 -4.97 -0.22 18.44
N TYR A 27 -5.54 0.29 17.34
CA TYR A 27 -5.77 1.72 17.16
C TYR A 27 -6.76 2.30 18.18
N GLU A 28 -7.81 1.55 18.53
CA GLU A 28 -8.89 2.02 19.42
C GLU A 28 -8.54 1.87 20.91
N THR A 29 -7.80 0.83 21.28
CA THR A 29 -7.60 0.44 22.69
C THR A 29 -6.20 0.75 23.23
N SER A 30 -5.19 0.92 22.38
CA SER A 30 -3.81 1.17 22.79
C SER A 30 -3.42 2.64 22.57
N GLU A 31 -2.93 3.31 23.62
CA GLU A 31 -2.35 4.65 23.50
C GLU A 31 -1.14 4.67 22.59
N ASP A 32 -0.28 3.64 22.68
CA ASP A 32 0.87 3.48 21.79
C ASP A 32 0.42 3.22 20.34
N GLY A 33 -0.64 2.42 20.13
CA GLY A 33 -1.21 2.16 18.81
C GLY A 33 -1.72 3.43 18.15
N ARG A 34 -2.48 4.24 18.90
CA ARG A 34 -2.97 5.54 18.45
C ARG A 34 -1.84 6.53 18.20
N ARG A 35 -0.77 6.51 19.02
CA ARG A 35 0.42 7.34 18.80
C ARG A 35 1.11 6.96 17.49
N VAL A 36 1.39 5.68 17.24
CA VAL A 36 2.02 5.20 15.99
C VAL A 36 1.18 5.61 14.77
N TYR A 37 -0.14 5.43 14.82
CA TYR A 37 -1.03 5.87 13.74
C TYR A 37 -0.88 7.38 13.45
N ASN A 38 -0.94 8.21 14.49
CA ASN A 38 -0.86 9.67 14.35
C ASN A 38 0.51 10.13 13.85
N ASP A 39 1.59 9.56 14.39
CA ASP A 39 2.96 9.88 13.99
C ASP A 39 3.18 9.53 12.51
N CYS A 40 2.74 8.34 12.07
CA CYS A 40 2.79 7.95 10.67
C CYS A 40 1.95 8.88 9.79
N LEU A 41 0.73 9.22 10.21
CA LEU A 41 -0.15 10.11 9.45
C LEU A 41 0.45 11.52 9.30
N GLU A 42 1.05 12.07 10.37
CA GLU A 42 1.71 13.37 10.34
C GLU A 42 2.91 13.37 9.39
N VAL A 43 3.77 12.35 9.49
CA VAL A 43 4.94 12.19 8.62
C VAL A 43 4.51 12.02 7.17
N THR A 44 3.52 11.17 6.88
CA THR A 44 2.99 11.00 5.52
C THR A 44 2.38 12.30 5.00
N ASN A 45 1.67 13.06 5.83
CA ASN A 45 1.10 14.34 5.41
C ASN A 45 2.18 15.37 5.07
N LYS A 46 3.29 15.37 5.82
CA LYS A 46 4.41 16.28 5.58
C LYS A 46 5.17 15.95 4.30
N TYR A 47 5.50 14.67 4.09
CA TYR A 47 6.41 14.27 3.00
C TYR A 47 5.67 13.80 1.74
N PHE A 48 4.47 13.24 1.87
CA PHE A 48 3.71 12.65 0.77
C PHE A 48 2.19 12.96 0.86
N PRO A 49 1.78 14.24 0.98
CA PRO A 49 0.37 14.63 1.12
C PRO A 49 -0.51 14.15 -0.04
N GLN A 50 0.05 14.02 -1.25
CA GLN A 50 -0.65 13.53 -2.43
C GLN A 50 -1.23 12.12 -2.22
N TYR A 51 -0.51 11.24 -1.53
CA TYR A 51 -0.98 9.89 -1.24
C TYR A 51 -2.10 9.87 -0.20
N LEU A 52 -2.12 10.84 0.72
CA LEU A 52 -3.26 11.02 1.62
C LEU A 52 -4.49 11.58 0.88
N ILE A 53 -4.30 12.48 -0.08
CA ILE A 53 -5.39 12.98 -0.92
C ILE A 53 -6.00 11.83 -1.72
N GLU A 54 -5.18 10.98 -2.34
CA GLU A 54 -5.62 9.80 -3.07
C GLU A 54 -6.39 8.82 -2.16
N LEU A 55 -5.86 8.51 -0.97
CA LEU A 55 -6.54 7.63 -0.01
C LEU A 55 -7.85 8.22 0.50
N LYS A 56 -7.92 9.52 0.78
CA LYS A 56 -9.17 10.20 1.17
C LYS A 56 -10.20 10.17 0.04
N GLY A 57 -9.75 10.37 -1.20
CA GLY A 57 -10.60 10.25 -2.39
C GLY A 57 -11.11 8.81 -2.60
N MET A 58 -10.25 7.82 -2.36
CA MET A 58 -10.62 6.41 -2.38
C MET A 58 -11.65 6.08 -1.29
N ALA A 59 -11.41 6.51 -0.04
CA ALA A 59 -12.31 6.33 1.09
C ALA A 59 -13.69 6.95 0.81
N THR A 60 -13.71 8.20 0.34
CA THR A 60 -14.93 8.92 -0.03
C THR A 60 -15.68 8.20 -1.14
N GLY A 61 -14.97 7.77 -2.19
CA GLY A 61 -15.59 7.09 -3.33
C GLY A 61 -16.13 5.70 -2.99
N ALA A 62 -15.44 4.99 -2.08
CA ALA A 62 -15.81 3.65 -1.64
C ALA A 62 -16.79 3.66 -0.46
N ASP A 63 -17.15 4.82 0.07
CA ASP A 63 -18.01 4.98 1.25
C ASP A 63 -17.49 4.17 2.46
N VAL A 64 -16.21 4.38 2.79
CA VAL A 64 -15.54 3.74 3.94
C VAL A 64 -14.80 4.77 4.79
N PRO A 65 -14.65 4.52 6.10
CA PRO A 65 -13.84 5.39 6.95
C PRO A 65 -12.37 5.44 6.50
N PHE A 66 -11.82 6.64 6.34
CA PHE A 66 -10.42 6.85 5.93
C PHE A 66 -9.41 6.09 6.80
N HIS A 67 -9.60 6.07 8.12
CA HIS A 67 -8.65 5.41 9.03
C HIS A 67 -8.52 3.91 8.77
N LYS A 68 -9.57 3.23 8.29
CA LYS A 68 -9.49 1.82 7.90
C LYS A 68 -8.53 1.62 6.73
N LEU A 69 -8.62 2.48 5.72
CA LEU A 69 -7.68 2.46 4.59
C LEU A 69 -6.27 2.85 5.04
N PHE A 70 -6.11 3.82 5.93
CA PHE A 70 -4.77 4.17 6.40
C PHE A 70 -4.13 3.06 7.24
N LEU A 71 -4.90 2.38 8.09
CA LEU A 71 -4.42 1.27 8.92
C LEU A 71 -3.86 0.10 8.10
N ILE A 72 -4.51 -0.28 6.99
CA ILE A 72 -3.97 -1.35 6.12
C ILE A 72 -2.63 -0.95 5.45
N HIS A 73 -2.27 0.33 5.38
CA HIS A 73 -0.97 0.77 4.88
C HIS A 73 0.11 0.80 5.97
N LEU A 74 -0.28 0.81 7.24
CA LEU A 74 0.67 0.69 8.34
C LEU A 74 1.14 -0.76 8.48
N ASP A 75 0.24 -1.72 8.34
CA ASP A 75 0.55 -3.15 8.29
C ASP A 75 1.54 -3.57 9.41
N ASP A 76 2.70 -4.14 9.06
CA ASP A 76 3.72 -4.54 10.02
C ASP A 76 4.32 -3.38 10.82
N ILE A 77 4.24 -2.11 10.36
CA ILE A 77 4.70 -0.94 11.13
C ILE A 77 3.89 -0.83 12.43
N LEU A 78 2.56 -1.02 12.36
CA LEU A 78 1.72 -0.96 13.55
C LEU A 78 2.05 -2.12 14.49
N ILE A 79 2.10 -3.34 13.97
CA ILE A 79 2.32 -4.55 14.76
C ILE A 79 3.71 -4.56 15.40
N SER A 80 4.75 -4.26 14.64
CA SER A 80 6.12 -4.29 15.12
C SER A 80 6.42 -3.25 16.19
N ASN A 81 5.80 -2.07 16.13
CA ASN A 81 5.96 -1.05 17.16
C ASN A 81 5.28 -1.44 18.48
N ILE A 82 4.23 -2.26 18.44
CA ILE A 82 3.48 -2.71 19.62
C ILE A 82 4.03 -4.01 20.20
N ARG A 83 4.34 -4.99 19.35
CA ARG A 83 4.78 -6.34 19.76
C ARG A 83 6.29 -6.53 19.78
N HIS A 84 7.05 -5.60 19.21
CA HIS A 84 8.50 -5.72 19.01
C HIS A 84 8.91 -6.99 18.25
N ALA A 85 8.03 -7.48 17.38
CA ALA A 85 8.22 -8.64 16.51
C ALA A 85 7.51 -8.37 15.18
N SER A 86 8.01 -8.95 14.09
CA SER A 86 7.31 -8.91 12.80
C SER A 86 6.12 -9.87 12.80
N ALA A 87 5.08 -9.52 12.06
CA ALA A 87 4.00 -10.44 11.73
C ALA A 87 4.58 -11.58 10.88
N ASP A 88 4.76 -12.76 11.46
CA ASP A 88 5.19 -13.95 10.71
C ASP A 88 4.02 -14.43 9.84
N THR A 89 4.05 -14.12 8.54
CA THR A 89 3.09 -14.69 7.59
C THR A 89 3.79 -15.70 6.70
N SER A 90 3.16 -16.87 6.53
CA SER A 90 3.68 -17.97 5.72
C SER A 90 3.51 -17.74 4.21
N THR A 91 3.31 -16.49 3.77
CA THR A 91 3.09 -16.11 2.38
C THR A 91 4.29 -15.34 1.85
N GLY A 92 4.78 -15.69 0.66
CA GLY A 92 5.91 -15.00 0.06
C GLY A 92 5.89 -15.13 -1.45
N CYS A 93 6.23 -14.04 -2.13
CA CYS A 93 6.26 -13.98 -3.58
C CYS A 93 7.64 -14.37 -4.13
N SER A 94 7.69 -14.77 -5.40
CA SER A 94 8.93 -15.05 -6.13
C SER A 94 9.02 -14.17 -7.38
N THR A 95 10.21 -13.61 -7.61
CA THR A 95 10.52 -12.83 -8.81
C THR A 95 11.68 -13.45 -9.56
N LEU A 96 11.55 -13.53 -10.88
CA LEU A 96 12.60 -13.96 -11.80
C LEU A 96 12.91 -12.84 -12.79
N MET A 97 14.19 -12.51 -12.96
CA MET A 97 14.66 -11.57 -13.99
C MET A 97 15.65 -12.28 -14.91
N VAL A 98 15.42 -12.18 -16.22
CA VAL A 98 16.24 -12.84 -17.25
C VAL A 98 16.62 -11.85 -18.33
N ASN A 99 17.92 -11.72 -18.58
CA ASN A 99 18.46 -10.96 -19.71
C ASN A 99 18.82 -11.93 -20.84
N ILE A 100 18.12 -11.85 -21.97
CA ILE A 100 18.38 -12.71 -23.13
C ILE A 100 19.02 -11.86 -24.23
N PRO A 101 20.30 -12.13 -24.59
CA PRO A 101 21.00 -11.40 -25.65
C PRO A 101 20.17 -11.34 -26.93
N CYS A 102 20.07 -10.15 -27.52
CA CYS A 102 19.30 -9.87 -28.74
C CYS A 102 17.77 -10.14 -28.66
N LYS A 103 17.23 -10.62 -27.53
CA LYS A 103 15.77 -10.85 -27.35
C LYS A 103 15.13 -9.94 -26.31
N GLY A 104 15.90 -9.37 -25.39
CA GLY A 104 15.43 -8.39 -24.41
C GLY A 104 15.57 -8.83 -22.96
N GLN A 105 14.99 -8.04 -22.08
CA GLN A 105 15.00 -8.25 -20.63
C GLN A 105 13.58 -8.60 -20.19
N PHE A 106 13.46 -9.65 -19.37
CA PHE A 106 12.19 -10.17 -18.91
C PHE A 106 12.18 -10.17 -17.39
N ILE A 107 11.06 -9.76 -16.80
CA ILE A 107 10.79 -9.86 -15.38
C ILE A 107 9.44 -10.57 -15.21
N GLY A 108 9.40 -11.56 -14.34
CA GLY A 108 8.21 -12.32 -14.00
C GLY A 108 8.05 -12.43 -12.49
N HIS A 109 6.81 -12.42 -12.02
CA HIS A 109 6.47 -12.44 -10.60
C HIS A 109 5.19 -13.24 -10.39
N ASN A 110 5.18 -14.10 -9.37
CA ASN A 110 3.93 -14.64 -8.84
C ASN A 110 3.56 -13.85 -7.58
N GLU A 111 2.28 -13.52 -7.45
CA GLU A 111 1.76 -12.86 -6.26
C GLU A 111 1.11 -13.92 -5.36
N ASP A 112 1.77 -14.25 -4.25
CA ASP A 112 1.25 -15.17 -3.24
C ASP A 112 0.79 -14.37 -2.01
N ALA A 113 -0.53 -14.34 -1.78
CA ALA A 113 -1.14 -13.51 -0.75
C ALA A 113 -2.20 -14.28 0.06
N LEU A 114 -2.77 -13.64 1.09
CA LEU A 114 -3.82 -14.23 1.91
C LEU A 114 -5.05 -14.60 1.07
N SER A 115 -5.77 -15.67 1.43
CA SER A 115 -6.97 -16.10 0.67
C SER A 115 -8.04 -15.01 0.55
N ALA A 116 -8.11 -14.09 1.52
CA ALA A 116 -8.99 -12.94 1.50
C ALA A 116 -8.71 -11.98 0.33
N THR A 117 -7.56 -12.06 -0.33
CA THR A 117 -7.21 -11.20 -1.47
C THR A 117 -7.73 -11.76 -2.80
N ILE A 118 -8.16 -13.03 -2.84
CA ILE A 118 -8.77 -13.62 -4.03
C ILE A 118 -10.00 -12.79 -4.42
N ASN A 119 -10.07 -12.37 -5.69
CA ASN A 119 -11.07 -11.45 -6.26
C ASN A 119 -11.05 -10.01 -5.71
N HIS A 120 -10.10 -9.67 -4.84
CA HIS A 120 -9.91 -8.32 -4.28
C HIS A 120 -8.65 -7.64 -4.82
N PHE A 121 -8.42 -7.81 -6.12
CA PHE A 121 -7.39 -7.11 -6.88
C PHE A 121 -7.99 -6.44 -8.10
N TYR A 122 -7.36 -5.36 -8.53
CA TYR A 122 -7.62 -4.72 -9.81
C TYR A 122 -6.34 -4.15 -10.40
N ILE A 123 -6.33 -3.97 -11.72
CA ILE A 123 -5.26 -3.25 -12.40
C ILE A 123 -5.70 -1.81 -12.55
N VAL A 124 -4.83 -0.88 -12.15
CA VAL A 124 -5.04 0.55 -12.33
C VAL A 124 -4.07 1.04 -13.38
N SER A 125 -4.59 1.58 -14.48
CA SER A 125 -3.82 2.40 -15.42
C SER A 125 -4.16 3.86 -15.14
N ALA A 126 -3.20 4.62 -14.63
CA ALA A 126 -3.38 6.01 -14.24
C ALA A 126 -2.52 6.96 -15.08
N HIS A 127 -3.08 8.13 -15.35
CA HIS A 127 -2.36 9.28 -15.87
C HIS A 127 -2.70 10.48 -14.99
N ILE A 128 -1.83 10.74 -14.03
CA ILE A 128 -1.95 11.82 -13.06
C ILE A 128 -1.28 13.06 -13.67
N LYS A 129 -2.08 14.09 -13.90
CA LYS A 129 -1.64 15.41 -14.36
C LYS A 129 -1.93 16.41 -13.25
N PRO A 130 -0.99 16.64 -12.32
CA PRO A 130 -1.22 17.53 -11.20
C PRO A 130 -1.54 18.96 -11.66
N LYS A 131 -2.37 19.67 -10.91
CA LYS A 131 -2.71 21.08 -11.17
C LYS A 131 -2.31 21.95 -9.99
N GLY A 132 -1.57 23.02 -10.23
CA GLY A 132 -1.25 24.01 -9.19
C GLY A 132 -0.37 23.46 -8.06
N GLU A 133 -0.71 23.79 -6.81
CA GLU A 133 -0.02 23.35 -5.58
C GLU A 133 -0.37 21.91 -5.15
N GLU A 134 -1.18 21.20 -5.94
CA GLU A 134 -1.43 19.77 -5.73
C GLU A 134 -0.14 18.99 -6.01
N GLY A 135 0.74 18.81 -5.02
CA GLY A 135 1.63 17.65 -5.07
C GLY A 135 2.95 17.70 -4.30
N GLY A 136 3.40 16.48 -4.03
CA GLY A 136 4.78 16.12 -3.69
C GLY A 136 5.20 16.38 -2.26
N GLY A 137 4.47 17.21 -1.49
CA GLY A 137 4.89 17.61 -0.16
C GLY A 137 6.18 18.40 -0.24
N VAL A 138 7.30 17.77 0.14
CA VAL A 138 8.64 18.36 -0.01
C VAL A 138 9.29 18.08 -1.37
N PHE A 139 8.68 17.21 -2.19
CA PHE A 139 9.18 16.84 -3.51
C PHE A 139 8.50 17.66 -4.61
N PRO A 140 9.18 17.91 -5.75
CA PRO A 140 8.56 18.57 -6.88
C PRO A 140 7.36 17.79 -7.43
N VAL A 141 6.30 18.53 -7.76
CA VAL A 141 5.14 18.01 -8.47
C VAL A 141 5.57 17.52 -9.86
N ARG A 142 5.09 16.34 -10.26
CA ARG A 142 5.40 15.75 -11.56
C ARG A 142 4.20 15.04 -12.17
N GLU A 143 4.13 15.04 -13.50
CA GLU A 143 3.19 14.19 -14.23
C GLU A 143 3.58 12.73 -14.02
N GLU A 144 2.59 11.88 -13.71
CA GLU A 144 2.82 10.46 -13.48
C GLU A 144 1.93 9.64 -14.41
N LYS A 145 2.52 8.64 -15.06
CA LYS A 145 1.79 7.73 -15.92
C LYS A 145 2.33 6.32 -15.71
N TRP A 146 1.45 5.42 -15.29
CA TRP A 146 1.82 4.08 -14.86
C TRP A 146 0.63 3.12 -14.91
N GLU A 147 0.95 1.83 -14.87
CA GLU A 147 0.00 0.75 -14.67
C GLU A 147 0.49 -0.15 -13.55
N ALA A 148 -0.38 -0.51 -12.61
CA ALA A 148 -0.01 -1.34 -11.48
C ALA A 148 -1.15 -2.28 -11.05
N MET A 149 -0.76 -3.50 -10.68
CA MET A 149 -1.62 -4.41 -9.94
C MET A 149 -1.80 -3.87 -8.52
N THR A 150 -3.04 -3.79 -8.07
CA THR A 150 -3.41 -3.08 -6.85
C THR A 150 -4.37 -3.91 -6.02
N TYR A 151 -4.01 -4.14 -4.77
CA TYR A 151 -4.88 -4.71 -3.76
C TYR A 151 -6.05 -3.76 -3.48
N ALA A 152 -7.24 -4.30 -3.24
CA ALA A 152 -8.41 -3.48 -2.94
C ALA A 152 -8.19 -2.60 -1.71
N GLY A 153 -8.40 -1.29 -1.85
CA GLY A 153 -8.22 -0.32 -0.77
C GLY A 153 -6.79 0.17 -0.58
N SER A 154 -5.80 -0.47 -1.22
CA SER A 154 -4.40 -0.04 -1.19
C SER A 154 -4.10 0.99 -2.28
N LEU A 155 -3.09 1.83 -2.04
CA LEU A 155 -2.49 2.64 -3.08
C LEU A 155 -1.79 1.74 -4.12
N PRO A 156 -1.93 2.04 -5.41
CA PRO A 156 -1.19 1.37 -6.46
C PRO A 156 0.32 1.48 -6.24
N GLY A 157 1.03 0.35 -6.36
CA GLY A 157 2.48 0.30 -6.18
C GLY A 157 2.99 -0.65 -5.11
N TYR A 158 2.12 -1.31 -4.33
CA TYR A 158 2.52 -2.32 -3.34
C TYR A 158 2.83 -3.71 -3.92
N ALA A 159 2.25 -4.06 -5.07
CA ALA A 159 2.41 -5.39 -5.68
C ALA A 159 3.43 -5.38 -6.84
N SER A 160 2.97 -5.04 -8.04
CA SER A 160 3.78 -4.95 -9.24
C SER A 160 3.23 -3.91 -10.21
N GLY A 161 4.09 -3.41 -11.10
CA GLY A 161 3.67 -2.45 -12.10
C GLY A 161 4.82 -1.92 -12.93
N TYR A 162 4.48 -0.95 -13.78
CA TYR A 162 5.45 -0.22 -14.58
C TYR A 162 5.01 1.22 -14.81
N ASN A 163 5.97 2.09 -15.11
CA ASN A 163 5.71 3.45 -15.55
C ASN A 163 6.07 3.67 -17.01
N PHE A 164 5.60 4.78 -17.59
CA PHE A 164 5.84 5.11 -19.00
C PHE A 164 7.24 5.65 -19.27
N HIS A 165 8.12 5.66 -18.26
CA HIS A 165 9.55 5.96 -18.39
C HIS A 165 10.41 4.68 -18.47
N GLY A 166 9.79 3.50 -18.51
CA GLY A 166 10.47 2.21 -18.67
C GLY A 166 10.91 1.57 -17.36
N LEU A 167 10.52 2.10 -16.19
CA LEU A 167 10.71 1.40 -14.92
C LEU A 167 9.64 0.31 -14.77
N VAL A 168 10.09 -0.92 -14.53
CA VAL A 168 9.24 -2.06 -14.16
C VAL A 168 9.65 -2.52 -12.78
N PHE A 169 8.69 -2.84 -11.91
CA PHE A 169 8.95 -3.26 -10.54
C PHE A 169 8.01 -4.37 -10.09
N THR A 170 8.48 -5.14 -9.11
CA THR A 170 7.77 -6.22 -8.40
C THR A 170 8.21 -6.17 -6.94
N ILE A 171 7.34 -6.53 -6.01
CA ILE A 171 7.64 -6.45 -4.58
C ILE A 171 7.52 -7.82 -3.94
N ASN A 172 8.53 -8.20 -3.15
CA ASN A 172 8.47 -9.37 -2.28
C ASN A 172 8.47 -8.90 -0.83
N THR A 173 7.51 -9.38 -0.04
CA THR A 173 7.51 -9.19 1.40
C THR A 173 8.64 -9.99 2.03
N ILE A 174 9.39 -9.34 2.93
CA ILE A 174 10.49 -9.96 3.68
C ILE A 174 10.29 -9.70 5.16
N PHE A 175 10.55 -10.72 5.99
CA PHE A 175 10.40 -10.63 7.43
C PHE A 175 11.76 -10.62 8.12
N ALA A 176 11.98 -9.60 8.95
CA ALA A 176 13.15 -9.54 9.80
C ALA A 176 12.88 -10.28 11.11
N LYS A 177 13.76 -11.24 11.46
CA LYS A 177 13.68 -11.99 12.73
C LYS A 177 13.90 -11.11 13.97
N LYS A 178 14.65 -10.02 13.83
CA LYS A 178 14.93 -9.06 14.90
C LYS A 178 14.88 -7.65 14.33
N LEU A 179 14.07 -6.80 14.95
CA LEU A 179 14.02 -5.37 14.67
C LEU A 179 14.91 -4.65 15.70
N ASN A 180 15.77 -3.75 15.22
CA ASN A 180 16.67 -3.00 16.09
C ASN A 180 16.00 -1.68 16.47
N ASN A 181 15.45 -1.59 17.69
CA ASN A 181 14.75 -0.40 18.19
C ASN A 181 15.69 0.72 18.66
N LYS A 182 16.90 0.84 18.09
CA LYS A 182 17.73 2.01 18.36
C LYS A 182 17.04 3.22 17.76
N LYS A 183 16.46 4.05 18.63
CA LYS A 183 15.86 5.34 18.30
C LYS A 183 16.77 6.11 17.33
N ILE A 184 16.23 6.45 16.17
CA ILE A 184 16.81 7.43 15.24
C ILE A 184 16.64 8.81 15.85
#